data_AF-A0A0D2VWK0-F1
#
_entry.id   AF-A0A0D2VWK0-F1
#
_cell.length_a   1.000
_cell.length_b   1.000
_cell.length_c   1.000
_cell.angle_alpha   90.00
_cell.angle_beta   90.00
_cell.angle_gamma   90.00
#
_symmetry.space_group_name_H-M   'P 1'
#
loop_
_entity.id
_entity.type
_entity.pdbx_description
1 polymer ?
#
loop_
_entity_poly.entity_id
_entity_poly.type
_entity_poly.pdbx_seq_one_letter_code
_entity_poly.pdbx_strand_id
1 'polypeptide(L)'
;MLLVQLSRFRFSLLFLFIVSFLFNKFLLGFQLLQIQNQYKLIKPGCSVLDLGCAPGAWLQVACQSLGPLKNGGAVVGIDVKKVKVPSLHCDARVQTISADVMKLPKPQVMELSPKKKGFSVILSDMCPSVSGISTRDAALSFELGMRALDLAVGRAMNLSNDNFQNEGESCTCSPYDKGVLLSRGHLVIKLLESEDTKELSQICKPLFKKSTWLRPKATRSSSREIYLICQDLKSQ
;
A
#
# COMPACT_ATOMS: atom_id res chain seq x y z
N MET A 1 -1.33 -2.08 -39.19
CA MET A 1 -0.54 -3.13 -39.86
C MET A 1 0.84 -3.26 -39.21
N LEU A 2 0.89 -3.56 -37.91
CA LEU A 2 2.15 -3.73 -37.14
C LEU A 2 2.05 -4.91 -36.15
N LEU A 3 1.19 -5.89 -36.45
CA LEU A 3 0.85 -7.00 -35.55
C LEU A 3 1.04 -8.40 -36.18
N VAL A 4 1.69 -8.52 -37.35
CA VAL A 4 1.82 -9.82 -38.06
C VAL A 4 3.28 -10.22 -38.37
N GLN A 5 4.30 -9.45 -37.97
CA GLN A 5 5.72 -9.76 -38.29
C GLN A 5 6.57 -10.26 -37.11
N LEU A 6 5.98 -10.94 -36.12
CA LEU A 6 6.73 -11.54 -34.99
C LEU A 6 6.61 -13.07 -34.91
N SER A 7 6.51 -13.75 -36.06
CA SER A 7 6.71 -15.21 -36.12
C SER A 7 8.06 -15.50 -36.76
N ARG A 8 9.12 -15.66 -35.94
CA ARG A 8 10.40 -16.38 -36.21
C ARG A 8 11.58 -15.99 -35.32
N PHE A 9 11.38 -15.32 -34.18
CA PHE A 9 12.43 -15.23 -33.18
C PHE A 9 12.24 -16.32 -32.12
N ARG A 10 13.21 -17.25 -32.02
CA ARG A 10 13.36 -18.12 -30.85
C ARG A 10 13.65 -17.21 -29.66
N PHE A 11 12.61 -16.84 -28.91
CA PHE A 11 12.76 -16.04 -27.71
C PHE A 11 13.45 -16.88 -26.64
N SER A 12 14.64 -16.46 -26.23
CA SER A 12 15.31 -17.04 -25.06
C SER A 12 14.41 -16.93 -23.83
N LEU A 13 14.51 -17.88 -22.91
CA LEU A 13 13.82 -17.84 -21.60
C LEU A 13 14.09 -16.50 -20.89
N LEU A 14 15.27 -15.90 -21.10
CA LEU A 14 15.64 -14.58 -20.61
C LEU A 14 14.80 -13.46 -21.25
N PHE A 15 14.48 -13.53 -22.54
CA PHE A 15 13.64 -12.54 -23.22
C PHE A 15 12.19 -12.63 -22.74
N LEU A 16 11.65 -13.85 -22.60
CA LEU A 16 10.32 -14.08 -22.02
C LEU A 16 10.25 -13.58 -20.57
N PHE A 17 11.32 -13.79 -19.78
CA PHE A 17 11.41 -13.29 -18.42
C PHE A 17 11.47 -11.76 -18.37
N ILE A 18 12.25 -11.12 -19.26
CA ILE A 18 12.34 -9.65 -19.37
C ILE A 18 11.00 -9.05 -19.80
N VAL A 19 10.33 -9.61 -20.80
CA VAL A 19 9.01 -9.15 -21.25
C VAL A 19 7.97 -9.35 -20.15
N SER A 20 7.95 -10.51 -19.48
CA SER A 20 7.03 -10.76 -18.35
C SER A 20 7.29 -9.81 -17.18
N PHE A 21 8.55 -9.56 -16.85
CA PHE A 21 8.95 -8.66 -15.78
C PHE A 21 8.59 -7.20 -16.08
N LEU A 22 8.90 -6.71 -17.29
CA LEU A 22 8.53 -5.36 -17.72
C LEU A 22 7.01 -5.18 -17.85
N PHE A 23 6.30 -6.21 -18.32
CA PHE A 23 4.85 -6.21 -18.42
C PHE A 23 4.17 -6.19 -17.04
N ASN A 24 4.66 -6.98 -16.08
CA ASN A 24 4.14 -6.96 -14.71
C ASN A 24 4.40 -5.61 -14.02
N LYS A 25 5.57 -4.97 -14.24
CA LYS A 25 5.82 -3.60 -13.77
C LYS A 25 4.78 -2.62 -14.27
N PHE A 26 4.40 -2.76 -15.54
CA PHE A 26 3.42 -1.90 -16.18
C PHE A 26 2.04 -2.10 -15.52
N LEU A 27 1.57 -3.35 -15.41
CA LEU A 27 0.26 -3.67 -14.82
C LEU A 27 0.07 -3.12 -13.39
N LEU A 28 1.09 -3.27 -12.54
CA LEU A 28 1.04 -2.74 -11.16
C LEU A 28 0.79 -1.23 -11.15
N GLY A 29 1.48 -0.48 -12.02
CA GLY A 29 1.25 0.96 -12.18
C GLY A 29 -0.18 1.28 -12.63
N PHE A 30 -0.76 0.48 -13.54
CA PHE A 30 -2.16 0.65 -13.97
C PHE A 30 -3.17 0.41 -12.86
N GLN A 31 -2.90 -0.51 -11.93
CA GLN A 31 -3.77 -0.74 -10.78
C GLN A 31 -3.86 0.52 -9.91
N LEU A 32 -2.72 1.12 -9.52
CA LEU A 32 -2.74 2.36 -8.77
C LEU A 32 -3.30 3.53 -9.58
N LEU A 33 -2.99 3.63 -10.87
CA LEU A 33 -3.55 4.66 -11.74
C LEU A 33 -5.09 4.56 -11.82
N GLN A 34 -5.63 3.35 -11.90
CA GLN A 34 -7.07 3.11 -11.85
C GLN A 34 -7.67 3.55 -10.51
N ILE A 35 -7.06 3.13 -9.39
CA ILE A 35 -7.48 3.54 -8.03
C ILE A 35 -7.47 5.07 -7.93
N GLN A 36 -6.37 5.70 -8.33
CA GLN A 36 -6.20 7.14 -8.29
C GLN A 36 -7.22 7.86 -9.18
N ASN A 37 -7.53 7.33 -10.36
CA ASN A 37 -8.53 7.92 -11.26
C ASN A 37 -9.94 7.85 -10.69
N GLN A 38 -10.30 6.77 -10.01
CA GLN A 38 -11.63 6.55 -9.46
C GLN A 38 -11.84 7.25 -8.11
N TYR A 39 -10.80 7.28 -7.26
CA TYR A 39 -10.94 7.71 -5.86
C TYR A 39 -10.24 9.03 -5.53
N LYS A 40 -9.33 9.53 -6.39
CA LYS A 40 -8.63 10.82 -6.24
C LYS A 40 -7.94 10.98 -4.88
N LEU A 41 -7.25 9.93 -4.44
CA LEU A 41 -6.66 9.83 -3.10
C LEU A 41 -5.42 10.71 -2.94
N ILE A 42 -4.52 10.69 -3.94
CA ILE A 42 -3.28 11.45 -3.91
C ILE A 42 -3.53 12.83 -4.52
N LYS A 43 -3.46 13.88 -3.71
CA LYS A 43 -3.61 15.27 -4.16
C LYS A 43 -2.23 15.93 -4.32
N PRO A 44 -2.13 17.03 -5.07
CA PRO A 44 -0.88 17.77 -5.17
C PRO A 44 -0.35 18.17 -3.79
N GLY A 45 0.95 17.98 -3.56
CA GLY A 45 1.60 18.30 -2.28
C GLY A 45 1.40 17.28 -1.14
N CYS A 46 0.73 16.15 -1.40
CA CYS A 46 0.56 15.07 -0.42
C CYS A 46 1.89 14.47 0.06
N SER A 47 1.89 13.97 1.30
CA SER A 47 2.87 12.99 1.78
C SER A 47 2.31 11.57 1.60
N VAL A 48 3.03 10.72 0.88
CA VAL A 48 2.61 9.36 0.51
C VAL A 48 3.60 8.34 1.06
N LEU A 49 3.09 7.30 1.70
CA LEU A 49 3.86 6.11 2.09
C LEU A 49 3.42 4.93 1.22
N ASP A 50 4.38 4.25 0.60
CA ASP A 50 4.16 3.08 -0.26
C ASP A 50 4.84 1.85 0.35
N LEU A 51 4.02 0.95 0.92
CA LEU A 51 4.45 -0.28 1.58
C LEU A 51 4.45 -1.45 0.59
N GLY A 52 5.58 -2.14 0.47
CA GLY A 52 5.78 -3.14 -0.58
C GLY A 52 6.06 -2.50 -1.93
N CYS A 53 6.89 -1.45 -1.95
CA CYS A 53 7.03 -0.59 -3.13
C CYS A 53 7.82 -1.25 -4.28
N ALA A 54 8.43 -2.43 -4.11
CA ALA A 54 9.15 -3.07 -5.18
C ALA A 54 8.20 -3.53 -6.30
N PRO A 55 8.53 -3.25 -7.58
CA PRO A 55 9.80 -2.73 -8.09
C PRO A 55 9.81 -1.21 -8.38
N GLY A 56 8.82 -0.45 -7.91
CA GLY A 56 8.75 1.01 -7.98
C GLY A 56 7.65 1.59 -8.88
N ALA A 57 6.72 0.77 -9.39
CA ALA A 57 5.67 1.25 -10.29
C ALA A 57 4.69 2.20 -9.58
N TRP A 58 4.32 1.90 -8.33
CA TRP A 58 3.45 2.76 -7.52
C TRP A 58 4.14 4.06 -7.12
N LEU A 59 5.45 4.05 -6.87
CA LEU A 59 6.25 5.25 -6.63
C LEU A 59 6.19 6.25 -7.80
N GLN A 60 6.21 5.76 -9.05
CA GLN A 60 6.10 6.62 -10.23
C GLN A 60 4.73 7.32 -10.27
N VAL A 61 3.66 6.55 -10.14
CA VAL A 61 2.28 7.07 -10.18
C VAL A 61 2.03 8.03 -9.01
N ALA A 62 2.53 7.71 -7.81
CA ALA A 62 2.44 8.57 -6.64
C ALA A 62 3.19 9.89 -6.86
N CYS A 63 4.43 9.85 -7.35
CA CYS A 63 5.25 11.04 -7.61
C CYS A 63 4.59 11.95 -8.66
N GLN A 64 4.10 11.39 -9.76
CA GLN A 64 3.39 12.16 -10.78
C GLN A 64 2.10 12.78 -10.24
N SER A 65 1.40 12.09 -9.35
CA SER A 65 0.16 12.59 -8.73
C SER A 65 0.39 13.78 -7.79
N LEU A 66 1.62 14.00 -7.30
CA LEU A 66 1.97 15.18 -6.51
C LEU A 66 1.99 16.48 -7.35
N GLY A 67 1.96 16.36 -8.68
CA GLY A 67 2.03 17.49 -9.59
C GLY A 67 3.40 18.19 -9.59
N PRO A 68 3.47 19.45 -10.07
CA PRO A 68 4.72 20.21 -10.16
C PRO A 68 5.46 20.34 -8.84
N LEU A 69 6.80 20.36 -8.88
CA LEU A 69 7.68 20.47 -7.71
C LEU A 69 7.32 21.62 -6.75
N LYS A 70 6.84 22.76 -7.27
CA LYS A 70 6.41 23.93 -6.47
C LYS A 70 5.27 23.62 -5.49
N ASN A 71 4.50 22.55 -5.72
CA ASN A 71 3.42 22.13 -4.82
C ASN A 71 3.94 21.34 -3.61
N GLY A 72 5.23 20.99 -3.59
CA GLY A 72 5.83 20.20 -2.52
C GLY A 72 5.36 18.75 -2.51
N GLY A 73 5.27 18.17 -1.30
CA GLY A 73 4.93 16.76 -1.09
C GLY A 73 6.15 15.84 -1.03
N ALA A 74 5.91 14.58 -0.70
CA ALA A 74 6.94 13.55 -0.61
C ALA A 74 6.35 12.16 -0.84
N VAL A 75 7.15 11.24 -1.38
CA VAL A 75 6.82 9.83 -1.49
C VAL A 75 7.91 9.02 -0.81
N VAL A 76 7.54 8.19 0.16
CA VAL A 76 8.46 7.26 0.83
C VAL A 76 8.03 5.85 0.47
N GLY A 77 8.90 5.09 -0.20
CA GLY A 77 8.71 3.68 -0.48
C GLY A 77 9.47 2.81 0.49
N ILE A 78 8.83 1.79 1.05
CA ILE A 78 9.48 0.79 1.93
C ILE A 78 9.24 -0.60 1.36
N ASP A 79 10.31 -1.35 1.19
CA ASP A 79 10.26 -2.74 0.76
C ASP A 79 11.43 -3.53 1.37
N VAL A 80 11.28 -4.85 1.52
CA VAL A 80 12.40 -5.72 1.94
C VAL A 80 13.50 -5.73 0.88
N LYS A 81 13.13 -5.60 -0.40
CA LYS A 81 14.04 -5.51 -1.54
C LYS A 81 14.54 -4.08 -1.72
N LYS A 82 15.81 -3.94 -2.08
CA LYS A 82 16.37 -2.64 -2.46
C LYS A 82 15.76 -2.16 -3.79
N VAL A 83 14.98 -1.08 -3.73
CA VAL A 83 14.40 -0.43 -4.91
C VAL A 83 15.22 0.80 -5.29
N LYS A 84 15.73 0.83 -6.52
CA LYS A 84 16.28 2.07 -7.09
C LYS A 84 15.10 2.95 -7.52
N VAL A 85 15.09 4.20 -7.08
CA VAL A 85 14.10 5.18 -7.53
C VAL A 85 14.17 5.26 -9.07
N PRO A 86 13.04 5.04 -9.77
CA PRO A 86 13.04 5.16 -11.22
C PRO A 86 13.39 6.60 -11.63
N SER A 87 14.52 6.79 -12.33
CA SER A 87 14.96 8.12 -12.75
C SER A 87 13.99 8.80 -13.72
N LEU A 88 13.21 8.00 -14.45
CA LEU A 88 12.13 8.46 -15.31
C LEU A 88 10.82 8.49 -14.51
N HIS A 89 10.18 9.66 -14.46
CA HIS A 89 8.91 9.95 -13.77
C HIS A 89 8.95 10.08 -12.24
N CYS A 90 10.12 9.97 -11.61
CA CYS A 90 10.31 10.40 -10.23
C CYS A 90 11.26 11.60 -10.16
N ASP A 91 11.08 12.42 -9.14
CA ASP A 91 11.96 13.56 -8.82
C ASP A 91 12.50 13.45 -7.39
N ALA A 92 13.18 14.50 -6.92
CA ALA A 92 13.84 14.53 -5.61
C ALA A 92 12.92 14.32 -4.40
N ARG A 93 11.58 14.32 -4.59
CA ARG A 93 10.60 14.05 -3.54
C ARG A 93 10.43 12.56 -3.22
N VAL A 94 11.01 11.65 -4.00
CA VAL A 94 10.89 10.20 -3.80
C VAL A 94 12.10 9.64 -3.06
N GLN A 95 11.84 8.95 -1.96
CA GLN A 95 12.83 8.20 -1.18
C GLN A 95 12.45 6.73 -1.11
N THR A 96 13.42 5.83 -1.18
CA THR A 96 13.22 4.39 -0.98
C THR A 96 14.07 3.86 0.18
N ILE A 97 13.51 2.93 0.94
CA ILE A 97 14.13 2.35 2.13
C ILE A 97 13.99 0.84 2.07
N SER A 98 15.11 0.14 2.27
CA SER A 98 15.12 -1.31 2.35
C SER A 98 14.88 -1.73 3.80
N ALA A 99 13.68 -2.18 4.13
CA ALA A 99 13.31 -2.61 5.48
C ALA A 99 12.14 -3.61 5.45
N ASP A 100 12.06 -4.43 6.50
CA ASP A 100 10.92 -5.31 6.74
C ASP A 100 9.80 -4.53 7.45
N VAL A 101 8.72 -4.24 6.72
CA VAL A 101 7.54 -3.52 7.22
C VAL A 101 6.92 -4.22 8.44
N MET A 102 6.98 -5.56 8.51
CA MET A 102 6.45 -6.32 9.65
C MET A 102 7.18 -6.00 10.95
N LYS A 103 8.46 -5.63 10.87
CA LYS A 103 9.33 -5.35 12.03
C LYS A 103 9.57 -3.86 12.27
N LEU A 104 9.15 -3.00 11.34
CA LEU A 104 9.49 -1.57 11.37
C LEU A 104 8.62 -0.79 12.39
N PRO A 105 9.17 -0.27 13.49
CA PRO A 105 8.37 0.39 14.51
C PRO A 105 7.78 1.73 14.00
N LYS A 106 6.55 2.06 14.45
CA LYS A 106 5.83 3.27 14.03
C LYS A 106 6.63 4.58 14.16
N PRO A 107 7.40 4.82 15.24
CA PRO A 107 8.25 6.01 15.33
C PRO A 107 9.28 6.11 14.22
N GLN A 108 9.87 4.99 13.79
CA GLN A 108 10.80 5.00 12.66
C GLN A 108 10.06 5.34 11.36
N VAL A 109 8.84 4.83 11.16
CA VAL A 109 8.01 5.22 10.00
C VAL A 109 7.64 6.71 10.05
N MET A 110 7.30 7.24 11.23
CA MET A 110 6.98 8.65 11.44
C MET A 110 8.17 9.57 11.11
N GLU A 111 9.38 9.15 11.49
CA GLU A 111 10.63 9.90 11.26
C GLU A 111 10.92 10.13 9.76
N LEU A 112 10.43 9.23 8.91
CA LEU A 112 10.54 9.32 7.46
C LEU A 112 9.55 10.31 6.83
N SER A 113 8.50 10.67 7.57
CA SER A 113 7.48 11.59 7.05
C SER A 113 7.99 13.05 7.05
N PRO A 114 7.54 13.88 6.09
CA PRO A 114 7.90 15.29 6.07
C PRO A 114 7.56 15.99 7.39
N LYS A 115 8.56 16.65 7.99
CA LYS A 115 8.43 17.36 9.27
C LYS A 115 7.94 16.46 10.42
N LYS A 116 8.07 15.12 10.30
CA LYS A 116 7.63 14.13 11.30
C LYS A 116 6.14 14.24 11.66
N LYS A 117 5.31 14.62 10.67
CA LYS A 117 3.87 14.84 10.88
C LYS A 117 3.00 13.65 10.49
N GLY A 118 3.52 12.73 9.69
CA GLY A 118 2.79 11.59 9.14
C GLY A 118 2.45 11.73 7.65
N PHE A 119 1.64 10.80 7.18
CA PHE A 119 1.31 10.63 5.76
C PHE A 119 -0.15 10.96 5.50
N SER A 120 -0.41 11.67 4.39
CA SER A 120 -1.78 11.92 3.92
C SER A 120 -2.38 10.71 3.21
N VAL A 121 -1.54 9.86 2.62
CA VAL A 121 -1.95 8.63 1.94
C VAL A 121 -0.98 7.52 2.30
N ILE A 122 -1.51 6.36 2.70
CA ILE A 122 -0.75 5.12 2.86
C ILE A 122 -1.26 4.11 1.83
N LEU A 123 -0.34 3.57 1.06
CA LEU A 123 -0.56 2.57 0.05
C LEU A 123 0.13 1.29 0.50
N SER A 124 -0.53 0.14 0.35
CA SER A 124 0.06 -1.16 0.63
C SER A 124 -0.19 -2.10 -0.55
N ASP A 125 0.85 -2.33 -1.34
CA ASP A 125 0.90 -3.36 -2.38
C ASP A 125 1.75 -4.56 -1.95
N MET A 126 1.97 -4.72 -0.63
CA MET A 126 2.65 -5.88 -0.05
C MET A 126 1.99 -7.19 -0.52
N CYS A 127 2.82 -8.17 -0.86
CA CYS A 127 2.40 -9.49 -1.29
C CYS A 127 3.29 -10.54 -0.61
N PRO A 128 2.73 -11.58 0.02
CA PRO A 128 3.53 -12.62 0.64
C PRO A 128 4.21 -13.49 -0.42
N SER A 129 5.19 -14.29 0.01
CA SER A 129 5.72 -15.34 -0.87
C SER A 129 4.63 -16.39 -1.09
N VAL A 130 4.13 -16.48 -2.33
CA VAL A 130 3.03 -17.36 -2.71
C VAL A 130 3.50 -18.82 -2.60
N SER A 131 2.86 -19.57 -1.71
CA SER A 131 3.12 -21.00 -1.50
C SER A 131 2.38 -21.89 -2.50
N GLY A 132 1.33 -21.35 -3.15
CA GLY A 132 0.41 -22.09 -4.01
C GLY A 132 -0.77 -22.68 -3.25
N ILE A 133 -0.77 -22.60 -1.91
CA ILE A 133 -1.88 -23.04 -1.06
C ILE A 133 -2.77 -21.82 -0.79
N SER A 134 -3.92 -21.77 -1.47
CA SER A 134 -4.79 -20.60 -1.49
C SER A 134 -5.16 -20.04 -0.11
N THR A 135 -5.43 -20.91 0.86
CA THR A 135 -5.79 -20.53 2.23
C THR A 135 -4.60 -19.91 2.98
N ARG A 136 -3.42 -20.53 2.86
CA ARG A 136 -2.19 -20.03 3.49
C ARG A 136 -1.80 -18.67 2.93
N ASP A 137 -1.84 -18.55 1.61
CA ASP A 137 -1.47 -17.30 0.92
C ASP A 137 -2.44 -16.17 1.29
N ALA A 138 -3.74 -16.47 1.44
CA ALA A 138 -4.73 -15.50 1.90
C ALA A 138 -4.50 -15.07 3.36
N ALA A 139 -4.22 -16.01 4.27
CA ALA A 139 -3.91 -15.70 5.67
C ALA A 139 -2.68 -14.80 5.81
N LEU A 140 -1.60 -15.09 5.08
CA LEU A 140 -0.40 -14.26 5.05
C LEU A 140 -0.68 -12.87 4.44
N SER A 141 -1.52 -12.82 3.40
CA SER A 141 -1.95 -11.55 2.81
C SER A 141 -2.77 -10.71 3.80
N PHE A 142 -3.62 -11.36 4.60
CA PHE A 142 -4.40 -10.70 5.65
C PHE A 142 -3.49 -10.12 6.74
N GLU A 143 -2.47 -10.87 7.17
CA GLU A 143 -1.48 -10.41 8.15
C GLU A 143 -0.74 -9.14 7.67
N LEU A 144 -0.31 -9.12 6.41
CA LEU A 144 0.29 -7.93 5.79
C LEU A 144 -0.69 -6.74 5.76
N GLY A 145 -1.96 -7.00 5.47
CA GLY A 145 -3.01 -5.98 5.48
C GLY A 145 -3.27 -5.40 6.87
N MET A 146 -3.36 -6.27 7.89
CA MET A 146 -3.47 -5.87 9.29
C MET A 146 -2.28 -5.04 9.73
N ARG A 147 -1.07 -5.38 9.27
CA ARG A 147 0.12 -4.59 9.54
C ARG A 147 0.05 -3.19 8.93
N ALA A 148 -0.40 -3.06 7.68
CA ALA A 148 -0.59 -1.76 7.04
C ALA A 148 -1.62 -0.90 7.80
N LEU A 149 -2.71 -1.53 8.26
CA LEU A 149 -3.71 -0.87 9.09
C LEU A 149 -3.11 -0.41 10.44
N ASP A 150 -2.41 -1.28 11.16
CA ASP A 150 -1.76 -0.93 12.43
C ASP A 150 -0.80 0.25 12.28
N LEU A 151 0.05 0.26 11.25
CA LEU A 151 0.92 1.41 10.97
C LEU A 151 0.10 2.68 10.72
N ALA A 152 -0.97 2.58 9.94
CA ALA A 152 -1.80 3.71 9.57
C ALA A 152 -2.53 4.34 10.77
N VAL A 153 -3.25 3.54 11.55
CA VAL A 153 -4.17 4.05 12.57
C VAL A 153 -3.71 3.84 14.00
N GLY A 154 -2.62 3.09 14.25
CA GLY A 154 -2.25 2.72 15.60
C GLY A 154 -3.02 1.50 16.09
N ARG A 155 -2.98 1.23 17.39
CA ARG A 155 -3.74 0.10 17.98
C ARG A 155 -5.26 0.33 17.82
N ALA A 156 -5.82 -0.16 16.72
CA ALA A 156 -7.25 -0.44 16.56
C ALA A 156 -7.70 -1.69 17.36
N MET A 157 -6.75 -2.35 18.04
CA MET A 157 -6.88 -3.69 18.66
C MET A 157 -7.56 -3.70 20.04
N ASN A 158 -8.15 -2.60 20.52
CA ASN A 158 -8.99 -2.64 21.74
C ASN A 158 -10.49 -2.88 21.43
N LEU A 159 -10.85 -3.23 20.19
CA LEU A 159 -12.25 -3.47 19.78
C LEU A 159 -12.67 -4.95 19.78
N SER A 160 -11.81 -5.86 20.25
CA SER A 160 -12.11 -7.29 20.24
C SER A 160 -11.42 -8.06 21.37
N ASN A 161 -11.63 -7.63 22.63
CA ASN A 161 -11.58 -8.49 23.83
C ASN A 161 -11.92 -7.69 25.12
N ASP A 162 -13.16 -7.23 25.28
CA ASP A 162 -13.70 -6.97 26.63
C ASP A 162 -14.39 -8.24 27.11
N ASN A 163 -13.57 -9.16 27.65
CA ASN A 163 -14.01 -10.23 28.54
C ASN A 163 -12.84 -10.76 29.41
N PHE A 164 -11.93 -9.87 29.82
CA PHE A 164 -11.13 -10.10 31.02
C PHE A 164 -11.09 -8.80 31.82
N GLN A 165 -11.79 -8.83 32.95
CA GLN A 165 -11.67 -7.83 34.01
C GLN A 165 -10.20 -7.73 34.44
N ASN A 166 -9.63 -6.53 34.43
CA ASN A 166 -9.00 -5.94 35.62
C ASN A 166 -8.54 -4.49 35.37
N GLU A 167 -9.23 -3.61 36.10
CA GLU A 167 -8.84 -2.35 36.75
C GLU A 167 -7.69 -1.48 36.22
N GLY A 168 -8.04 -0.23 35.92
CA GLY A 168 -7.43 0.88 36.66
C GLY A 168 -6.13 1.48 36.15
N GLU A 169 -5.98 1.73 34.85
CA GLU A 169 -5.00 2.72 34.37
C GLU A 169 -5.67 3.71 33.41
N SER A 170 -5.66 4.99 33.80
CA SER A 170 -5.99 6.10 32.91
C SER A 170 -5.00 6.06 31.75
N CYS A 171 -5.45 5.56 30.60
CA CYS A 171 -4.61 5.39 29.40
C CYS A 171 -4.05 6.73 28.94
N THR A 172 -2.88 7.12 29.45
CA THR A 172 -1.99 7.99 28.71
C THR A 172 -1.58 7.22 27.46
N CYS A 173 -2.21 7.51 26.33
CA CYS A 173 -1.84 6.91 25.05
C CYS A 173 -0.34 7.17 24.87
N SER A 174 0.47 6.12 24.98
CA SER A 174 1.89 6.20 24.69
C SER A 174 2.06 6.85 23.31
N PRO A 175 2.94 7.85 23.11
CA PRO A 175 3.19 8.43 21.79
C PRO A 175 3.54 7.37 20.72
N TYR A 176 3.94 6.17 21.15
CA TYR A 176 4.25 5.00 20.34
C TYR A 176 3.01 4.25 19.81
N ASP A 177 1.81 4.49 20.36
CA ASP A 177 0.57 3.81 19.95
C ASP A 177 -0.16 4.53 18.83
N LYS A 178 0.16 5.80 18.55
CA LYS A 178 -0.47 6.59 17.50
C LYS A 178 -0.02 6.12 16.11
N GLY A 179 -0.98 5.99 15.19
CA GLY A 179 -0.71 5.70 13.78
C GLY A 179 0.01 6.84 13.05
N VAL A 180 0.54 6.52 11.87
CA VAL A 180 1.26 7.49 11.02
C VAL A 180 0.39 8.14 9.94
N LEU A 181 -0.89 7.75 9.83
CA LEU A 181 -1.84 8.37 8.90
C LEU A 181 -2.42 9.65 9.51
N LEU A 182 -2.39 10.74 8.72
CA LEU A 182 -2.97 12.02 9.10
C LEU A 182 -4.50 11.95 9.15
N SER A 183 -5.12 12.80 9.99
CA SER A 183 -6.57 13.01 9.97
C SER A 183 -7.01 13.39 8.55
N ARG A 184 -8.17 12.86 8.13
CA ARG A 184 -8.69 12.94 6.75
C ARG A 184 -7.79 12.28 5.70
N GLY A 185 -6.79 11.51 6.12
CA GLY A 185 -5.93 10.73 5.23
C GLY A 185 -6.64 9.53 4.62
N HIS A 186 -5.98 8.90 3.66
CA HIS A 186 -6.49 7.75 2.91
C HIS A 186 -5.58 6.53 3.09
N LEU A 187 -6.17 5.34 3.08
CA LEU A 187 -5.45 4.07 3.19
C LEU A 187 -5.92 3.12 2.10
N VAL A 188 -4.97 2.47 1.42
CA VAL A 188 -5.21 1.44 0.40
C VAL A 188 -4.47 0.18 0.78
N ILE A 189 -5.15 -0.96 0.83
CA ILE A 189 -4.57 -2.24 1.21
C ILE A 189 -4.89 -3.30 0.16
N LYS A 190 -3.86 -3.89 -0.45
CA LYS A 190 -4.00 -5.12 -1.26
C LYS A 190 -4.23 -6.33 -0.36
N LEU A 191 -5.17 -7.16 -0.76
CA LEU A 191 -5.47 -8.46 -0.15
C LEU A 191 -5.68 -9.52 -1.23
N LEU A 192 -5.43 -10.78 -0.86
CA LEU A 192 -5.97 -11.93 -1.58
C LEU A 192 -7.36 -12.26 -1.03
N GLU A 193 -8.37 -12.24 -1.90
CA GLU A 193 -9.75 -12.49 -1.54
C GLU A 193 -9.94 -13.86 -0.87
N SER A 194 -10.53 -13.81 0.32
CA SER A 194 -10.93 -14.92 1.17
C SER A 194 -12.10 -14.50 2.04
N GLU A 195 -12.67 -15.45 2.78
CA GLU A 195 -13.78 -15.20 3.71
C GLU A 195 -13.40 -14.16 4.79
N ASP A 196 -12.16 -14.22 5.29
CA ASP A 196 -11.65 -13.36 6.36
C ASP A 196 -11.45 -11.89 5.93
N THR A 197 -11.32 -11.62 4.63
CA THR A 197 -11.11 -10.24 4.15
C THR A 197 -12.20 -9.27 4.59
N LYS A 198 -13.42 -9.76 4.83
CA LYS A 198 -14.55 -8.98 5.34
C LYS A 198 -14.27 -8.39 6.72
N GLU A 199 -13.51 -9.10 7.57
CA GLU A 199 -13.16 -8.65 8.92
C GLU A 199 -12.40 -7.33 8.88
N LEU A 200 -11.37 -7.22 8.03
CA LEU A 200 -10.59 -5.99 7.88
C LEU A 200 -11.48 -4.80 7.48
N SER A 201 -12.47 -5.03 6.61
CA SER A 201 -13.43 -3.99 6.24
C SER A 201 -14.29 -3.58 7.43
N GLN A 202 -14.71 -4.50 8.29
CA GLN A 202 -15.48 -4.16 9.50
C GLN A 202 -14.65 -3.34 10.48
N ILE A 203 -13.36 -3.66 10.65
CA ILE A 203 -12.43 -2.87 11.48
C ILE A 203 -12.27 -1.44 10.91
N CYS A 204 -12.19 -1.29 9.58
CA CYS A 204 -12.01 0.01 8.94
C CYS A 204 -13.27 0.90 8.93
N LYS A 205 -14.48 0.33 8.88
CA LYS A 205 -15.74 1.10 8.83
C LYS A 205 -15.91 2.15 9.94
N PRO A 206 -15.67 1.84 11.23
CA PRO A 206 -15.78 2.87 12.28
C PRO A 206 -14.67 3.92 12.19
N LEU A 207 -13.49 3.58 11.65
CA LEU A 207 -12.32 4.47 11.62
C LEU A 207 -12.33 5.47 10.46
N PHE A 208 -12.89 5.10 9.31
CA PHE A 208 -12.90 5.91 8.09
C PHE A 208 -14.30 6.41 7.73
N LYS A 209 -14.41 7.53 7.02
CA LYS A 209 -15.70 8.02 6.50
C LYS A 209 -16.30 7.05 5.50
N LYS A 210 -15.46 6.39 4.69
CA LYS A 210 -15.88 5.44 3.66
C LYS A 210 -14.84 4.35 3.49
N SER A 211 -15.28 3.10 3.40
CA SER A 211 -14.44 1.95 3.08
C SER A 211 -15.10 1.14 1.96
N THR A 212 -14.40 0.90 0.85
CA THR A 212 -14.95 0.19 -0.32
C THR A 212 -13.95 -0.80 -0.89
N TRP A 213 -14.45 -1.92 -1.39
CA TRP A 213 -13.65 -2.89 -2.16
C TRP A 213 -13.53 -2.49 -3.63
N LEU A 214 -12.35 -2.69 -4.19
CA LEU A 214 -12.09 -2.57 -5.62
C LEU A 214 -11.34 -3.80 -6.12
N ARG A 215 -11.83 -4.40 -7.20
CA ARG A 215 -11.04 -5.31 -8.04
C ARG A 215 -10.57 -4.54 -9.28
N PRO A 216 -9.25 -4.32 -9.45
CA PRO A 216 -8.75 -3.61 -10.62
C PRO A 216 -9.05 -4.37 -11.91
N LYS A 217 -9.24 -3.62 -13.00
CA LYS A 217 -9.41 -4.21 -14.34
C LYS A 217 -8.08 -4.76 -14.87
N ALA A 218 -6.97 -4.16 -14.44
CA ALA A 218 -5.60 -4.58 -14.77
C ALA A 218 -5.12 -5.77 -13.93
N THR A 219 -6.02 -6.68 -13.57
CA THR A 219 -5.74 -7.89 -12.79
C THR A 219 -6.08 -9.11 -13.65
N ARG A 220 -5.25 -10.16 -13.60
CA ARG A 220 -5.50 -11.40 -14.35
C ARG A 220 -6.82 -12.02 -13.88
N SER A 221 -7.59 -12.62 -14.77
CA SER A 221 -8.89 -13.24 -14.43
C SER A 221 -8.81 -14.31 -13.34
N SER A 222 -7.67 -15.00 -13.23
CA SER A 222 -7.41 -16.00 -12.19
C SER A 222 -6.90 -15.43 -10.86
N SER A 223 -6.59 -14.13 -10.81
CA SER A 223 -6.04 -13.51 -9.60
C SER A 223 -7.16 -13.20 -8.60
N ARG A 224 -6.91 -13.54 -7.34
CA ARG A 224 -7.77 -13.21 -6.20
C ARG A 224 -7.47 -11.84 -5.60
N GLU A 225 -6.63 -11.03 -6.24
CA GLU A 225 -6.25 -9.71 -5.74
C GLU A 225 -7.45 -8.75 -5.71
N ILE A 226 -7.67 -8.17 -4.53
CA ILE A 226 -8.65 -7.11 -4.27
C ILE A 226 -7.98 -6.01 -3.43
N TYR A 227 -8.51 -4.79 -3.51
CA TYR A 227 -8.03 -3.65 -2.74
C TYR A 227 -9.13 -3.10 -1.84
N LEU A 228 -8.82 -2.95 -0.56
CA LEU A 228 -9.65 -2.16 0.36
C LEU A 228 -9.23 -0.70 0.27
N ILE A 229 -10.17 0.16 -0.13
CA ILE A 229 -9.97 1.61 -0.24
C ILE A 229 -10.69 2.30 0.92
N CYS A 230 -9.92 2.84 1.85
CA CYS A 230 -10.38 3.56 3.03
C CYS A 230 -10.14 5.07 2.86
N GLN A 231 -11.20 5.87 2.93
CA GLN A 231 -11.17 7.30 2.67
C GLN A 231 -11.55 8.12 3.91
N ASP A 232 -10.79 9.20 4.13
CA ASP A 232 -10.99 10.18 5.19
C ASP A 232 -10.98 9.53 6.57
N LEU A 233 -9.77 9.26 7.09
CA LEU A 233 -9.58 8.86 8.49
C LEU A 233 -10.28 9.88 9.40
N LYS A 234 -11.17 9.40 10.27
CA LYS A 234 -11.85 10.25 11.25
C LYS A 234 -10.83 10.74 12.27
N SER A 235 -11.05 11.93 12.81
CA SER A 235 -10.19 12.46 13.87
C SER A 235 -10.14 11.47 15.04
N GLN A 236 -8.93 11.05 15.40
CA GLN A 236 -8.65 10.27 16.61
C GLN A 236 -8.60 11.18 17.82
#